data_AF-A0A5T8HPC7-F1
#
_entry.id   AF-A0A5T8HPC7-F1
#
_cell.length_a   1.000
_cell.length_b   1.000
_cell.length_c   1.000
_cell.angle_alpha   90.00
_cell.angle_beta   90.00
_cell.angle_gamma   90.00
#
_symmetry.space_group_name_H-M   'P 1'
#
loop_
_entity.id
_entity.type
_entity.pdbx_description
1 polymer ?
#
loop_
_entity_poly.entity_id
_entity_poly.type
_entity_poly.pdbx_seq_one_letter_code
_entity_poly.pdbx_strand_id
1 'polypeptide(L)'
;MKECKNGCAIFPAEKAFKFSLGQLVNLRISDEWGEVQARAQYLNGEDQYLVYYQAADKCATERWYSESQLMAVEDECHPGCPVFAGVELPEGAVVTE
;
A
#
# COMPACT_ATOMS: atom_id res chain seq x y z
N MET A 1 -34.56 28.79 19.16
CA MET A 1 -33.46 27.82 19.25
C MET A 1 -32.63 27.92 17.99
N LYS A 2 -31.31 28.15 18.08
CA LYS A 2 -30.40 28.08 16.93
C LYS A 2 -29.58 26.80 17.11
N GLU A 3 -29.85 25.79 16.30
CA GLU A 3 -29.09 24.55 16.29
C GLU A 3 -27.63 24.86 15.95
N CYS A 4 -26.75 24.74 16.95
CA CYS A 4 -25.31 24.64 16.74
C CYS A 4 -25.05 23.24 16.19
N LYS A 5 -24.91 23.15 14.86
CA LYS A 5 -24.48 21.92 14.20
C LYS A 5 -23.09 21.56 14.71
N ASN A 6 -23.08 20.56 15.58
CA ASN A 6 -22.08 19.54 15.84
C ASN A 6 -20.69 19.83 15.29
N GLY A 7 -19.73 19.94 16.21
CA GLY A 7 -18.30 19.99 15.89
C GLY A 7 -17.94 18.90 14.89
N CYS A 8 -17.62 19.33 13.67
CA CYS A 8 -16.93 18.51 12.70
C CYS A 8 -15.51 19.05 12.66
N ALA A 9 -14.59 18.27 13.19
CA ALA A 9 -13.22 18.67 13.37
C ALA A 9 -12.62 19.19 12.06
N ILE A 10 -12.06 20.39 12.10
CA ILE A 10 -11.29 21.00 11.02
C ILE A 10 -9.91 20.32 10.98
N PHE A 11 -9.86 19.01 10.80
CA PHE A 11 -8.62 18.36 10.38
C PHE A 11 -8.57 18.44 8.86
N PRO A 12 -7.41 18.74 8.25
CA PRO A 12 -7.29 18.67 6.80
C PRO A 12 -7.77 17.28 6.36
N ALA A 13 -8.67 17.25 5.37
CA ALA A 13 -9.20 16.00 4.85
C ALA A 13 -8.02 15.11 4.48
N GLU A 14 -7.87 14.00 5.20
CA GLU A 14 -6.81 13.04 4.95
C GLU A 14 -6.92 12.59 3.50
N LYS A 15 -5.83 12.76 2.74
CA LYS A 15 -5.79 12.29 1.37
C LYS A 15 -5.89 10.77 1.40
N ALA A 16 -6.87 10.22 0.66
CA ALA A 16 -7.00 8.78 0.53
C ALA A 16 -5.72 8.22 -0.13
N PHE A 17 -5.15 7.19 0.49
CA PHE A 17 -3.97 6.52 -0.05
C PHE A 17 -4.33 5.70 -1.29
N LYS A 18 -3.46 5.75 -2.29
CA LYS A 18 -3.61 4.99 -3.55
C LYS A 18 -3.31 3.51 -3.37
N PHE A 19 -2.34 3.20 -2.50
CA PHE A 19 -1.95 1.82 -2.20
C PHE A 19 -2.30 1.47 -0.76
N SER A 20 -2.77 0.24 -0.55
CA SER A 20 -3.07 -0.31 0.76
C SER A 20 -1.84 -0.97 1.39
N LEU A 21 -1.80 -1.05 2.72
CA LEU A 21 -0.77 -1.84 3.41
C LEU A 21 -0.93 -3.32 3.06
N GLY A 22 0.19 -4.03 2.86
CA GLY A 22 0.23 -5.42 2.39
C GLY A 22 -0.09 -5.59 0.91
N GLN A 23 -0.40 -4.50 0.18
CA GLN A 23 -0.61 -4.56 -1.26
C GLN A 23 0.71 -4.79 -1.98
N LEU A 24 0.65 -5.60 -3.04
CA LEU A 24 1.76 -5.88 -3.92
C LEU A 24 1.87 -4.78 -4.98
N VAL A 25 3.06 -4.20 -5.07
CA VAL A 25 3.38 -3.08 -5.96
C VAL A 25 4.63 -3.40 -6.76
N ASN A 26 4.67 -2.91 -7.99
CA ASN A 26 5.82 -3.04 -8.88
C ASN A 26 6.56 -1.70 -8.94
N LEU A 27 7.90 -1.77 -8.91
CA LEU A 27 8.76 -0.62 -9.13
C LEU A 27 8.87 -0.34 -10.63
N ARG A 28 8.41 0.85 -11.05
CA ARG A 28 8.38 1.26 -12.47
C ARG A 28 9.72 1.08 -13.21
N ILE A 29 10.85 1.16 -12.51
CA ILE A 29 12.19 1.19 -13.13
C ILE A 29 12.85 -0.18 -13.28
N SER A 30 12.50 -1.16 -12.45
CA SER A 30 13.25 -2.43 -12.37
C SER A 30 12.39 -3.66 -12.59
N ASP A 31 11.07 -3.50 -12.81
CA ASP A 31 10.11 -4.61 -12.85
C ASP A 31 10.11 -5.48 -11.57
N GLU A 32 10.79 -5.03 -10.51
CA GLU A 32 10.86 -5.69 -9.21
C GLU A 32 9.51 -5.51 -8.49
N TRP A 33 9.00 -6.61 -7.94
CA TRP A 33 7.77 -6.58 -7.15
C TRP A 33 8.09 -6.59 -5.65
N GLY A 34 7.28 -5.88 -4.89
CA GLY A 34 7.38 -5.82 -3.44
C GLY A 34 6.04 -5.57 -2.77
N GLU A 35 6.05 -5.63 -1.45
CA GLU A 35 4.89 -5.38 -0.61
C GLU A 35 4.97 -4.02 0.07
N VAL A 36 3.85 -3.32 0.19
CA VAL A 36 3.77 -2.05 0.92
C VAL A 36 3.69 -2.33 2.42
N GLN A 37 4.77 -2.09 3.14
CA GLN A 37 4.87 -2.27 4.60
C GLN A 37 4.40 -1.04 5.38
N ALA A 38 4.63 0.16 4.85
CA ALA A 38 4.22 1.41 5.50
C ALA A 38 3.81 2.47 4.49
N ARG A 39 3.07 3.47 4.98
CA ARG A 39 2.64 4.64 4.22
C ARG A 39 2.85 5.90 5.05
N ALA A 40 3.31 6.96 4.42
CA ALA A 40 3.55 8.25 5.04
C ALA A 40 2.88 9.35 4.21
N GLN A 41 2.06 10.15 4.88
CA GLN A 41 1.43 11.32 4.29
C GLN A 41 2.28 12.56 4.59
N TYR A 42 2.48 13.39 3.57
CA TYR A 42 3.20 14.65 3.68
C TYR A 42 2.25 15.83 3.51
N LEU A 43 2.49 16.91 4.26
CA LEU A 43 1.71 18.15 4.14
C LEU A 43 1.86 18.80 2.76
N ASN A 44 3.06 18.70 2.18
CA ASN A 44 3.41 19.28 0.90
C ASN A 44 4.10 18.23 0.04
N GLY A 45 3.33 17.44 -0.71
CA GLY A 45 3.90 16.48 -1.66
C GLY A 45 3.00 15.30 -1.97
N GLU A 46 3.59 14.32 -2.64
CA GLU A 46 3.01 13.01 -2.86
C GLU A 46 3.15 12.14 -1.59
N ASP A 47 2.22 11.20 -1.41
CA ASP A 47 2.32 10.19 -0.38
C ASP A 47 3.50 9.26 -0.68
N GLN A 48 4.21 8.85 0.36
CA GLN A 48 5.30 7.88 0.25
C GLN A 48 4.88 6.54 0.82
N TYR A 49 5.46 5.50 0.25
CA TYR A 49 5.18 4.12 0.57
C TYR A 49 6.51 3.41 0.79
N LEU A 50 6.63 2.71 1.92
CA LEU A 50 7.75 1.84 2.22
C LEU A 50 7.46 0.49 1.58
N VAL A 51 8.27 0.13 0.59
CA VAL A 51 8.14 -1.14 -0.12
C VAL A 51 9.24 -2.08 0.33
N TYR A 52 8.86 -3.28 0.77
CA TYR A 52 9.77 -4.39 1.04
C TYR A 52 9.80 -5.30 -0.18
N TYR A 53 10.98 -5.50 -0.75
CA TYR A 53 11.16 -6.25 -1.98
C TYR A 53 12.49 -7.00 -1.97
N GLN A 54 12.58 -8.02 -2.82
CA GLN A 54 13.85 -8.69 -3.08
C GLN A 54 14.56 -7.95 -4.21
N ALA A 55 15.70 -7.34 -3.89
CA ALA A 55 16.54 -6.70 -4.90
C ALA A 55 17.18 -7.75 -5.83
N ALA A 56 17.67 -7.32 -6.99
CA ALA A 56 18.42 -8.17 -7.94
C ALA A 56 19.56 -8.99 -7.29
N ASP A 57 20.16 -8.50 -6.20
CA ASP A 57 21.19 -9.20 -5.40
C ASP A 57 20.65 -10.37 -4.55
N LYS A 58 19.34 -10.69 -4.66
CA LYS A 58 18.59 -11.62 -3.80
C LYS A 58 18.53 -11.24 -2.32
N CYS A 59 18.93 -10.02 -1.99
CA CYS A 59 18.84 -9.47 -0.65
C CYS A 59 17.45 -8.86 -0.43
N ALA A 60 16.84 -9.18 0.70
CA ALA A 60 15.65 -8.49 1.17
C ALA A 60 16.01 -7.03 1.53
N THR A 61 15.31 -6.08 0.92
CA THR A 61 15.53 -4.65 1.11
C THR A 61 14.20 -3.95 1.29
N GLU A 62 14.19 -2.91 2.13
CA GLU A 62 13.07 -1.97 2.25
C GLU A 62 13.51 -0.58 1.82
N ARG A 63 12.66 0.12 1.07
CA ARG A 63 12.93 1.50 0.67
C ARG A 63 11.65 2.31 0.47
N TRP A 64 11.74 3.60 0.80
CA TRP A 64 10.67 4.56 0.58
C TRP A 64 10.62 4.99 -0.90
N TYR A 65 9.43 4.91 -1.47
CA TYR A 65 9.11 5.34 -2.84
C TYR A 65 7.92 6.30 -2.83
N SER A 66 7.93 7.27 -3.74
CA SER A 66 6.78 8.14 -3.97
C SER A 66 5.69 7.41 -4.76
N GLU A 67 4.44 7.86 -4.65
CA GLU A 67 3.29 7.34 -5.41
C GLU A 67 3.60 7.17 -6.91
N SER A 68 4.25 8.17 -7.53
CA SER A 68 4.60 8.15 -8.95
C SER A 68 5.62 7.09 -9.37
N GLN A 69 6.36 6.51 -8.43
CA GLN A 69 7.39 5.50 -8.69
C GLN A 69 6.85 4.07 -8.62
N LEU A 70 5.64 3.90 -8.09
CA LEU A 70 5.01 2.60 -7.87
C LEU A 70 3.83 2.39 -8.83
N MET A 71 3.63 1.14 -9.23
CA MET A 71 2.43 0.70 -9.93
C MET A 71 1.77 -0.42 -9.13
N ALA A 72 0.44 -0.39 -9.03
CA ALA A 72 -0.29 -1.47 -8.40
C ALA A 72 -0.12 -2.71 -9.27
N VAL A 73 0.23 -3.84 -8.65
CA VAL A 73 0.18 -5.12 -9.35
C VAL A 73 -1.28 -5.54 -9.40
N GLU A 74 -1.81 -5.62 -10.61
CA GLU A 74 -3.14 -6.16 -10.89
C GLU A 74 -2.97 -7.63 -11.27
N ASP A 75 -3.81 -8.50 -10.72
CA ASP A 75 -3.82 -9.92 -11.07
C ASP A 75 -4.40 -10.10 -12.47
N GLU A 76 -3.66 -10.75 -13.37
CA GLU A 76 -4.12 -11.02 -14.74
C GLU A 76 -5.34 -11.96 -14.78
N CYS A 77 -5.55 -12.76 -13.73
CA CYS A 77 -6.68 -13.68 -13.62
C CYS A 77 -7.97 -12.98 -13.14
N HIS A 78 -7.85 -11.82 -12.48
CA HIS A 78 -8.99 -10.99 -12.01
C HIS A 78 -8.71 -9.49 -12.25
N PRO A 79 -8.98 -8.96 -13.46
CA PRO A 79 -8.74 -7.56 -13.77
C PRO A 79 -9.50 -6.65 -12.81
N GLY A 80 -8.77 -5.76 -12.13
CA GLY A 80 -9.31 -4.78 -11.18
C GLY A 80 -9.26 -5.18 -9.68
N CYS A 81 -8.74 -6.35 -9.33
CA CYS A 81 -8.46 -6.70 -7.93
C CYS A 81 -6.96 -6.49 -7.60
N PRO A 82 -6.63 -5.65 -6.59
CA PRO A 82 -5.24 -5.50 -6.15
C PRO A 82 -4.75 -6.80 -5.52
N VAL A 83 -3.57 -7.26 -5.96
CA VAL A 83 -2.89 -8.40 -5.35
C VAL A 83 -2.37 -7.95 -4.00
N PHE A 84 -2.72 -8.67 -2.95
CA PHE A 84 -2.04 -8.56 -1.66
C PHE A 84 -0.98 -9.64 -1.60
N ALA A 85 0.14 -9.38 -0.92
CA ALA A 85 1.12 -10.41 -0.61
C ALA A 85 0.42 -11.47 0.25
N GLY A 86 -0.14 -12.46 -0.41
CA GLY A 86 -0.69 -13.63 0.23
C GLY A 86 0.46 -14.30 0.95
N VAL A 87 0.48 -14.21 2.27
CA VAL A 87 1.04 -15.31 3.05
C VAL A 87 0.24 -16.53 2.59
N GLU A 88 0.86 -17.37 1.77
CA GLU A 88 0.41 -18.73 1.61
C GLU A 88 0.38 -19.30 3.04
N LEU A 89 -0.83 -19.45 3.59
CA LEU A 89 -1.03 -20.09 4.87
C LEU A 89 -0.30 -21.44 4.78
N PRO A 90 0.63 -21.75 5.69
CA PRO A 90 1.32 -23.03 5.65
C PRO A 90 0.28 -24.13 5.63
N GLU A 91 0.50 -25.13 4.77
CA GLU A 91 -0.41 -26.24 4.52
C GLU A 91 -0.87 -26.85 5.86
N GLY A 92 -2.09 -26.51 6.31
CA GLY A 92 -2.64 -26.94 7.60
C GLY A 92 -3.14 -25.85 8.57
N ALA A 93 -3.03 -24.55 8.26
CA ALA A 93 -3.61 -23.50 9.12
C ALA A 93 -5.15 -23.50 9.04
N VAL A 94 -5.80 -23.99 10.10
CA VAL A 94 -7.26 -23.93 10.26
C VAL A 94 -7.69 -22.52 10.65
N VAL A 95 -8.45 -21.85 9.79
CA VAL A 95 -9.21 -20.64 10.16
C VAL A 95 -10.40 -21.11 10.98
N THR A 96 -10.36 -20.91 12.29
CA THR A 96 -11.56 -21.05 13.12
C THR A 96 -12.40 -19.79 13.00
N GLU A 97 -13.63 -19.98 12.53
CA GLU A 97 -14.71 -18.99 12.34
C GLU A 97 -15.08 -18.22 13.63
#